data_AF-A0A7D3W325-F1
#
_entry.id   AF-A0A7D3W325-F1
#
_cell.length_a   1.000
_cell.length_b   1.000
_cell.length_c   1.000
_cell.angle_alpha   90.00
_cell.angle_beta   90.00
_cell.angle_gamma   90.00
#
_symmetry.space_group_name_H-M   'P 1'
#
loop_
_entity.id
_entity.type
_entity.pdbx_description
1 polymer ?
#
loop_
_entity_poly.entity_id
_entity_poly.type
_entity_poly.pdbx_seq_one_letter_code
_entity_poly.pdbx_strand_id
1 'polypeptide(L)'
;MRVRSALGRITLTTALALAGTAGTGAAGAPAHADAAPPPTITDDQGRTLILHGLNTSGSAKGDSGLPWIDRNDVVREARELGTNSVRYLILWRNIEPEPGQYDDAYLDEVAKRVAWYREQGMHVILDMHQDIYGPDACKGAGDGAPAWATITDGLPCTPQDPWVLTYLQPAILRAYDNFWNNTGKHPELMQRYAAMWQHVAKRFAKDPAVLGYDLMNEPFGGTRQFGFFEGPILTPFYQRVVDAIRKVDRDNWVFVEPEALGSNEGAESSIAPVKDPRPGTPHIVLAPHFYPGGVDLGGAYSGATKLLIQAQFALWKRNMPAAARRLNAPMWLGEVGGMGQDAPGAADFTGDWLSMADDLGIGWSYWSNDPGSVGVTDGKGNPTLFAKLLARPYARAIAGTPVKMSYSSNTLTVSWRNKAGVSGPTEIWFPSTPKVASTDPAGKWRSSWDANRHVLSVWADPRTAAHTVTVTP
;
A
#
# COMPACT_ATOMS: atom_id res chain seq x y z
N MET A 1 14.81 -32.10 -33.41
CA MET A 1 16.25 -32.00 -33.07
C MET A 1 16.35 -31.28 -31.74
N ARG A 2 16.86 -31.94 -30.69
CA ARG A 2 16.98 -31.40 -29.33
C ARG A 2 18.10 -30.36 -29.25
N VAL A 3 17.83 -29.19 -28.68
CA VAL A 3 18.85 -28.28 -28.14
C VAL A 3 18.28 -27.75 -26.81
N ARG A 4 18.47 -28.49 -25.72
CA ARG A 4 19.45 -28.22 -24.65
C ARG A 4 19.36 -26.81 -24.08
N SER A 5 18.50 -26.72 -23.07
CA SER A 5 18.55 -25.87 -21.88
C SER A 5 19.95 -25.58 -21.36
N ALA A 6 20.26 -24.29 -21.21
CA ALA A 6 21.21 -23.77 -20.23
C ALA A 6 20.64 -22.43 -19.70
N LEU A 7 19.81 -22.52 -18.66
CA LEU A 7 19.43 -21.38 -17.84
C LEU A 7 20.66 -20.97 -17.01
N GLY A 8 21.37 -19.94 -17.46
CA GLY A 8 22.24 -19.17 -16.61
C GLY A 8 21.38 -18.23 -15.76
N ARG A 9 21.03 -18.66 -14.54
CA ARG A 9 20.50 -17.75 -13.52
C ARG A 9 21.66 -16.82 -13.11
N ILE A 10 21.63 -15.58 -13.57
CA ILE A 10 22.50 -14.53 -13.02
C ILE A 10 21.87 -14.15 -11.67
N THR A 11 22.48 -14.60 -10.58
CA THR A 11 22.24 -14.03 -9.26
C THR A 11 22.70 -12.57 -9.30
N LEU A 12 21.76 -11.63 -9.28
CA LEU A 12 22.04 -10.21 -9.17
C LEU A 12 22.51 -9.92 -7.73
N THR A 13 23.79 -10.20 -7.46
CA THR A 13 24.49 -9.66 -6.29
C THR A 13 24.79 -8.20 -6.56
N THR A 14 23.82 -7.32 -6.29
CA THR A 14 24.06 -5.88 -6.24
C THR A 14 24.85 -5.60 -4.96
N ALA A 15 26.18 -5.64 -5.06
CA ALA A 15 27.04 -5.07 -4.03
C ALA A 15 26.93 -3.54 -4.10
N LEU A 16 25.92 -2.97 -3.44
CA LEU A 16 26.01 -1.57 -3.05
C LEU A 16 27.06 -1.49 -1.93
N ALA A 17 28.28 -1.13 -2.30
CA ALA A 17 29.27 -0.68 -1.35
C ALA A 17 28.75 0.60 -0.69
N LEU A 18 28.20 0.47 0.51
CA LEU A 18 27.97 1.59 1.42
C LEU A 18 29.34 2.23 1.71
N ALA A 19 29.66 3.31 1.00
CA ALA A 19 30.72 4.20 1.39
C ALA A 19 30.29 4.89 2.70
N GLY A 20 30.66 4.30 3.82
CA GLY A 20 30.54 4.92 5.13
C GLY A 20 31.41 6.15 5.19
N THR A 21 30.83 7.33 5.02
CA THR A 21 31.47 8.58 5.46
C THR A 21 31.43 8.61 6.97
N ALA A 22 32.57 8.27 7.60
CA ALA A 22 32.81 8.49 9.01
C ALA A 22 32.85 10.00 9.28
N GLY A 23 31.68 10.60 9.50
CA GLY A 23 31.55 11.90 10.12
C GLY A 23 31.74 11.75 11.62
N THR A 24 32.89 12.18 12.13
CA THR A 24 33.16 12.30 13.57
C THR A 24 32.36 13.49 14.13
N GLY A 25 31.10 13.23 14.49
CA GLY A 25 30.26 14.11 15.29
C GLY A 25 29.94 13.45 16.63
N ALA A 26 30.14 14.18 17.73
CA ALA A 26 30.00 13.70 19.09
C ALA A 26 28.61 13.12 19.43
N ALA A 27 28.64 12.03 20.20
CA ALA A 27 27.60 11.36 20.98
C ALA A 27 26.16 11.92 20.99
N GLY A 28 25.23 11.07 20.55
CA GLY A 28 23.87 10.99 21.07
C GLY A 28 23.47 9.51 21.12
N ALA A 29 23.01 9.01 22.26
CA ALA A 29 22.41 7.68 22.37
C ALA A 29 21.29 7.50 21.33
N PRO A 30 20.99 6.29 20.85
CA PRO A 30 19.88 6.08 19.93
C PRO A 30 18.56 6.45 20.63
N ALA A 31 18.02 7.62 20.29
CA ALA A 31 16.61 7.93 20.41
C ALA A 31 15.81 6.90 19.59
N HIS A 32 14.76 6.20 20.05
CA HIS A 32 14.06 6.16 21.33
C HIS A 32 13.13 4.92 21.25
N ALA A 33 13.07 4.12 22.31
CA ALA A 33 11.88 3.32 22.64
C ALA A 33 10.77 4.19 23.31
N ASP A 34 11.04 5.48 23.50
CA ASP A 34 10.19 6.48 24.19
C ASP A 34 9.47 7.48 23.27
N ALA A 35 9.49 7.31 21.94
CA ALA A 35 8.71 8.16 21.05
C ALA A 35 7.27 7.62 20.99
N ALA A 36 6.28 8.51 21.19
CA ALA A 36 4.87 8.15 21.04
C ALA A 36 4.63 7.44 19.69
N PRO A 37 3.74 6.42 19.64
CA PRO A 37 3.42 5.75 18.39
C PRO A 37 2.88 6.76 17.36
N PRO A 38 3.09 6.54 16.05
CA PRO A 38 2.48 7.36 15.02
C PRO A 38 0.95 7.44 15.19
N PRO A 39 0.31 8.49 14.64
CA PRO A 39 -1.14 8.53 14.55
C PRO A 39 -1.70 7.30 13.82
N THR A 40 -3.00 7.05 13.95
CA THR A 40 -3.67 5.92 13.30
C THR A 40 -4.67 6.39 12.24
N ILE A 41 -4.91 5.55 11.23
CA ILE A 41 -5.99 5.78 10.26
C ILE A 41 -7.31 5.52 10.98
N THR A 42 -8.30 6.38 10.75
CA THR A 42 -9.63 6.25 11.36
C THR A 42 -10.75 6.35 10.35
N ASP A 43 -11.88 5.73 10.68
CA ASP A 43 -13.15 5.94 9.98
C ASP A 43 -13.89 7.21 10.48
N ASP A 44 -15.09 7.43 9.93
CA ASP A 44 -16.00 8.52 10.28
C ASP A 44 -16.50 8.47 11.74
N GLN A 45 -16.46 7.29 12.37
CA GLN A 45 -16.79 7.06 13.77
C GLN A 45 -15.58 7.24 14.71
N GLY A 46 -14.41 7.58 14.15
CA GLY A 46 -13.15 7.75 14.89
C GLY A 46 -12.50 6.45 15.34
N ARG A 47 -13.00 5.29 14.90
CA ARG A 47 -12.43 3.97 15.21
C ARG A 47 -11.11 3.82 14.48
N THR A 48 -10.12 3.22 15.14
CA THR A 48 -8.84 2.93 14.49
C THR A 48 -9.00 1.79 13.49
N LEU A 49 -8.62 2.00 12.24
CA LEU A 49 -8.67 0.99 11.19
C LEU A 49 -7.35 0.24 11.11
N ILE A 50 -7.42 -1.09 11.04
CA ILE A 50 -6.32 -1.95 10.60
C ILE A 50 -6.73 -2.49 9.24
N LEU A 51 -6.07 -2.03 8.19
CA LEU A 51 -6.48 -2.25 6.80
C LEU A 51 -5.71 -3.44 6.21
N HIS A 52 -6.35 -4.59 6.06
CA HIS A 52 -5.79 -5.74 5.36
C HIS A 52 -6.50 -5.89 4.02
N GLY A 53 -5.75 -5.87 2.93
CA GLY A 53 -6.30 -5.88 1.58
C GLY A 53 -5.42 -6.51 0.53
N LEU A 54 -5.92 -6.48 -0.71
CA LEU A 54 -5.18 -6.86 -1.90
C LEU A 54 -5.05 -5.68 -2.86
N ASN A 55 -3.97 -5.69 -3.64
CA ASN A 55 -3.84 -4.87 -4.83
C ASN A 55 -4.70 -5.45 -5.94
N THR A 56 -5.59 -4.63 -6.51
CA THR A 56 -6.53 -5.02 -7.55
C THR A 56 -6.44 -4.05 -8.74
N SER A 57 -5.77 -4.39 -9.84
CA SER A 57 -4.93 -5.58 -10.06
C SER A 57 -3.93 -5.28 -11.17
N GLY A 58 -2.87 -6.07 -11.31
CA GLY A 58 -1.94 -6.00 -12.44
C GLY A 58 -2.63 -6.08 -13.80
N SER A 59 -3.76 -6.80 -13.92
CA SER A 59 -4.53 -6.83 -15.17
C SER A 59 -5.09 -5.46 -15.60
N ALA A 60 -5.30 -4.53 -14.66
CA ALA A 60 -5.76 -3.17 -14.97
C ALA A 60 -4.71 -2.38 -15.76
N LYS A 61 -3.44 -2.80 -15.76
CA LYS A 61 -2.35 -2.22 -16.57
C LYS A 61 -2.60 -2.36 -18.07
N GLY A 62 -3.47 -3.30 -18.49
CA GLY A 62 -3.91 -3.47 -19.88
C GLY A 62 -4.79 -2.34 -20.40
N ASP A 63 -5.10 -2.36 -21.70
CA ASP A 63 -5.74 -1.24 -22.42
C ASP A 63 -7.07 -0.74 -21.84
N SER A 64 -7.85 -1.62 -21.22
CA SER A 64 -9.13 -1.23 -20.61
C SER A 64 -8.98 -0.33 -19.39
N GLY A 65 -7.82 -0.36 -18.70
CA GLY A 65 -7.64 0.30 -17.41
C GLY A 65 -8.46 -0.33 -16.26
N LEU A 66 -9.10 -1.47 -16.49
CA LEU A 66 -10.02 -2.13 -15.55
C LEU A 66 -9.51 -3.52 -15.17
N PRO A 67 -9.66 -3.91 -13.89
CA PRO A 67 -9.19 -5.21 -13.42
C PRO A 67 -10.06 -6.35 -13.94
N TRP A 68 -9.51 -7.56 -13.90
CA TRP A 68 -10.14 -8.82 -14.33
C TRP A 68 -11.34 -9.24 -13.48
N ILE A 69 -11.46 -8.70 -12.26
CA ILE A 69 -12.41 -9.14 -11.24
C ILE A 69 -13.87 -8.87 -11.62
N ASP A 70 -14.76 -9.70 -11.09
CA ASP A 70 -16.18 -9.43 -10.97
C ASP A 70 -16.65 -9.24 -9.51
N ARG A 71 -17.95 -9.02 -9.32
CA ARG A 71 -18.55 -8.83 -7.99
C ARG A 71 -18.38 -10.06 -7.08
N ASN A 72 -18.47 -11.27 -7.61
CA ASN A 72 -18.34 -12.50 -6.84
C ASN A 72 -16.90 -12.73 -6.36
N ASP A 73 -15.91 -12.26 -7.12
CA ASP A 73 -14.52 -12.26 -6.67
C ASP A 73 -14.34 -11.38 -5.43
N VAL A 74 -14.93 -10.19 -5.40
CA VAL A 74 -14.91 -9.29 -4.23
C VAL A 74 -15.61 -9.91 -3.02
N VAL A 75 -16.78 -10.53 -3.22
CA VAL A 75 -17.50 -11.25 -2.15
C VAL A 75 -16.65 -12.39 -1.58
N ARG A 76 -16.00 -13.17 -2.46
CA ARG A 76 -15.15 -14.29 -2.07
C ARG A 76 -13.94 -13.80 -1.29
N GLU A 77 -13.26 -12.77 -1.77
CA GLU A 77 -12.09 -12.16 -1.12
C GLU A 77 -12.42 -11.71 0.31
N ALA A 78 -13.47 -10.88 0.46
CA ALA A 78 -13.90 -10.37 1.75
C ALA A 78 -14.26 -11.48 2.74
N ARG A 79 -14.88 -12.56 2.25
CA ARG A 79 -15.35 -13.65 3.10
C ARG A 79 -14.25 -14.64 3.48
N GLU A 80 -13.43 -15.05 2.52
CA GLU A 80 -12.46 -16.13 2.67
C GLU A 80 -11.12 -15.63 3.24
N LEU A 81 -10.71 -14.41 2.88
CA LEU A 81 -9.48 -13.79 3.37
C LEU A 81 -9.73 -12.82 4.52
N GLY A 82 -10.96 -12.33 4.67
CA GLY A 82 -11.29 -11.35 5.70
C GLY A 82 -10.79 -9.95 5.40
N THR A 83 -10.42 -9.66 4.15
CA THR A 83 -9.95 -8.33 3.76
C THR A 83 -11.03 -7.28 4.04
N ASN A 84 -10.59 -6.12 4.52
CA ASN A 84 -11.45 -4.95 4.78
C ASN A 84 -11.03 -3.73 3.95
N SER A 85 -10.02 -3.86 3.10
CA SER A 85 -9.58 -2.82 2.19
C SER A 85 -9.14 -3.37 0.83
N VAL A 86 -9.05 -2.49 -0.16
CA VAL A 86 -8.45 -2.74 -1.47
C VAL A 86 -7.61 -1.55 -1.89
N ARG A 87 -6.41 -1.80 -2.43
CA ARG A 87 -5.66 -0.82 -3.23
C ARG A 87 -6.08 -1.03 -4.68
N TYR A 88 -6.98 -0.17 -5.16
CA TYR A 88 -7.61 -0.31 -6.47
C TYR A 88 -6.87 0.55 -7.50
N LEU A 89 -6.27 -0.11 -8.48
CA LEU A 89 -5.45 0.53 -9.49
C LEU A 89 -6.30 1.32 -10.49
N ILE A 90 -5.96 2.58 -10.68
CA ILE A 90 -6.43 3.45 -11.76
C ILE A 90 -5.22 4.03 -12.49
N LEU A 91 -5.36 4.35 -13.78
CA LEU A 91 -4.24 4.79 -14.61
C LEU A 91 -4.51 6.18 -15.18
N TRP A 92 -3.52 7.06 -15.13
CA TRP A 92 -3.64 8.42 -15.68
C TRP A 92 -4.09 8.40 -17.14
N ARG A 93 -3.55 7.49 -17.96
CA ARG A 93 -3.90 7.36 -19.38
C ARG A 93 -5.37 7.06 -19.64
N ASN A 94 -6.04 6.36 -18.73
CA ASN A 94 -7.46 6.02 -18.85
C ASN A 94 -8.36 7.13 -18.32
N ILE A 95 -7.84 7.99 -17.43
CA ILE A 95 -8.59 9.10 -16.84
C ILE A 95 -8.49 10.36 -17.70
N GLU A 96 -7.32 10.65 -18.26
CA GLU A 96 -7.06 11.82 -19.10
C GLU A 96 -6.41 11.38 -20.42
N PRO A 97 -7.17 10.70 -21.31
CA PRO A 97 -6.62 10.17 -22.57
C PRO A 97 -6.12 11.27 -23.52
N GLU A 98 -6.66 12.49 -23.41
CA GLU A 98 -6.23 13.68 -24.13
C GLU A 98 -6.00 14.83 -23.14
N PRO A 99 -5.09 15.79 -23.40
CA PRO A 99 -4.74 16.83 -22.44
C PRO A 99 -5.96 17.66 -21.99
N GLY A 100 -6.33 17.56 -20.71
CA GLY A 100 -7.48 18.25 -20.11
C GLY A 100 -8.85 17.67 -20.46
N GLN A 101 -8.93 16.53 -21.14
CA GLN A 101 -10.19 15.85 -21.44
C GLN A 101 -10.28 14.59 -20.59
N TYR A 102 -11.19 14.60 -19.62
CA TYR A 102 -11.37 13.48 -18.70
C TYR A 102 -12.40 12.47 -19.19
N ASP A 103 -12.09 11.19 -19.09
CA ASP A 103 -13.02 10.10 -19.40
C ASP A 103 -13.89 9.74 -18.19
N ASP A 104 -15.02 10.43 -18.07
CA ASP A 104 -15.99 10.15 -17.00
C ASP A 104 -16.66 8.77 -17.14
N ALA A 105 -16.70 8.20 -18.35
CA ALA A 105 -17.25 6.86 -18.54
C ALA A 105 -16.32 5.79 -17.93
N TYR A 106 -15.01 5.97 -18.05
CA TYR A 106 -14.03 5.15 -17.33
C TYR A 106 -14.23 5.27 -15.81
N LEU A 107 -14.39 6.48 -15.27
CA LEU A 107 -14.61 6.69 -13.84
C LEU A 107 -15.95 6.09 -13.36
N ASP A 108 -16.97 6.05 -14.21
CA ASP A 108 -18.23 5.34 -13.91
C ASP A 108 -18.05 3.83 -13.84
N GLU A 109 -17.19 3.24 -14.69
CA GLU A 109 -16.82 1.83 -14.58
C GLU A 109 -16.03 1.54 -13.30
N VAL A 110 -15.12 2.44 -12.89
CA VAL A 110 -14.43 2.36 -11.58
C VAL A 110 -15.45 2.42 -10.44
N ALA A 111 -16.41 3.35 -10.49
CA ALA A 111 -17.44 3.49 -9.46
C ALA A 111 -18.32 2.23 -9.31
N LYS A 112 -18.56 1.48 -10.40
CA LYS A 112 -19.23 0.17 -10.33
C LYS A 112 -18.43 -0.84 -9.51
N ARG A 113 -17.11 -0.90 -9.66
CA ARG A 113 -16.24 -1.80 -8.87
C ARG A 113 -16.17 -1.35 -7.42
N VAL A 114 -16.02 -0.04 -7.18
CA VAL A 114 -16.09 0.57 -5.83
C VAL A 114 -17.37 0.15 -5.11
N ALA A 115 -18.52 0.10 -5.81
CA ALA A 115 -19.77 -0.35 -5.23
C ALA A 115 -19.74 -1.82 -4.76
N TRP A 116 -19.02 -2.72 -5.45
CA TRP A 116 -18.88 -4.11 -5.01
C TRP A 116 -18.13 -4.21 -3.67
N TYR A 117 -17.06 -3.43 -3.51
CA TYR A 117 -16.33 -3.33 -2.23
C TYR A 117 -17.19 -2.69 -1.13
N ARG A 118 -17.96 -1.65 -1.46
CA ARG A 118 -18.90 -1.01 -0.53
C ARG A 118 -19.91 -2.00 0.04
N GLU A 119 -20.46 -2.86 -0.80
CA GLU A 119 -21.44 -3.88 -0.40
C GLU A 119 -20.87 -4.91 0.59
N GLN A 120 -19.54 -5.10 0.61
CA GLN A 120 -18.85 -5.96 1.58
C GLN A 120 -18.36 -5.20 2.83
N GLY A 121 -18.58 -3.87 2.89
CA GLY A 121 -18.06 -3.00 3.95
C GLY A 121 -16.54 -2.88 3.92
N MET A 122 -15.96 -2.84 2.70
CA MET A 122 -14.53 -2.64 2.49
C MET A 122 -14.21 -1.18 2.16
N HIS A 123 -13.00 -0.78 2.49
CA HIS A 123 -12.41 0.52 2.19
C HIS A 123 -11.62 0.48 0.89
N VAL A 124 -11.87 1.42 -0.01
CA VAL A 124 -11.16 1.56 -1.29
C VAL A 124 -10.13 2.66 -1.16
N ILE A 125 -8.87 2.33 -1.46
CA ILE A 125 -7.80 3.28 -1.70
C ILE A 125 -7.58 3.30 -3.22
N LEU A 126 -7.86 4.43 -3.87
CA LEU A 126 -7.63 4.58 -5.30
C LEU A 126 -6.16 4.92 -5.54
N ASP A 127 -5.46 4.08 -6.28
CA ASP A 127 -4.03 4.18 -6.54
C ASP A 127 -3.79 4.65 -7.98
N MET A 128 -3.11 5.79 -8.15
CA MET A 128 -2.67 6.25 -9.47
C MET A 128 -1.42 5.51 -9.89
N HIS A 129 -1.68 4.34 -10.46
CA HIS A 129 -0.66 3.36 -10.74
C HIS A 129 0.16 3.72 -11.98
N GLN A 130 1.44 3.38 -11.91
CA GLN A 130 2.36 3.40 -13.03
C GLN A 130 3.50 2.43 -12.75
N ASP A 131 4.01 1.81 -13.81
CA ASP A 131 5.36 1.24 -13.84
C ASP A 131 6.07 1.77 -15.07
N ILE A 132 7.37 2.05 -14.94
CA ILE A 132 8.22 2.48 -16.05
C ILE A 132 7.55 3.66 -16.81
N TYR A 133 6.93 4.58 -16.07
CA TYR A 133 6.26 5.80 -16.55
C TYR A 133 4.94 5.58 -17.30
N GLY A 134 4.96 4.82 -18.39
CA GLY A 134 3.82 4.67 -19.31
C GLY A 134 4.16 3.84 -20.55
N PRO A 135 3.15 3.31 -21.25
CA PRO A 135 3.35 2.36 -22.35
C PRO A 135 4.09 2.96 -23.57
N ASP A 136 3.99 4.28 -23.75
CA ASP A 136 4.64 5.00 -24.85
C ASP A 136 6.10 5.40 -24.53
N ALA A 137 6.54 5.24 -23.28
CA ALA A 137 7.90 5.60 -22.87
C ALA A 137 8.91 4.55 -23.34
N CYS A 138 8.47 3.28 -23.39
CA CYS A 138 9.24 2.17 -23.92
C CYS A 138 8.30 1.10 -24.48
N LYS A 139 8.26 0.96 -25.81
CA LYS A 139 7.34 0.02 -26.46
C LYS A 139 7.49 -1.41 -25.90
N GLY A 140 6.39 -1.97 -25.39
CA GLY A 140 6.34 -3.31 -24.81
C GLY A 140 6.68 -3.35 -23.31
N ALA A 141 6.79 -2.20 -22.66
CA ALA A 141 6.98 -2.08 -21.21
C ALA A 141 6.18 -0.88 -20.67
N GLY A 142 5.88 -0.92 -19.38
CA GLY A 142 5.29 0.18 -18.63
C GLY A 142 3.79 0.40 -18.79
N ASP A 143 3.24 1.14 -17.82
CA ASP A 143 1.85 1.54 -17.69
C ASP A 143 1.76 2.86 -16.89
N GLY A 144 0.58 3.49 -16.87
CA GLY A 144 0.37 4.73 -16.13
C GLY A 144 0.10 5.93 -17.03
N ALA A 145 1.13 6.70 -17.39
CA ALA A 145 1.00 7.97 -18.09
C ALA A 145 0.47 7.84 -19.54
N PRO A 146 -0.36 8.79 -20.03
CA PRO A 146 -0.80 8.80 -21.42
C PRO A 146 0.32 9.18 -22.40
N ALA A 147 0.13 8.82 -23.67
CA ALA A 147 1.05 9.15 -24.77
C ALA A 147 1.39 10.64 -24.83
N TRP A 148 0.39 11.53 -24.71
CA TRP A 148 0.59 12.97 -24.81
C TRP A 148 1.43 13.54 -23.65
N ALA A 149 1.46 12.86 -22.51
CA ALA A 149 2.27 13.23 -21.36
C ALA A 149 3.65 12.54 -21.38
N THR A 150 3.95 11.73 -22.39
CA THR A 150 5.18 10.92 -22.46
C THR A 150 6.19 11.56 -23.39
N ILE A 151 7.15 12.29 -22.81
CA ILE A 151 8.13 13.08 -23.57
C ILE A 151 9.53 12.50 -23.37
N THR A 152 9.97 11.66 -24.30
CA THR A 152 11.27 10.96 -24.24
C THR A 152 12.39 11.68 -25.01
N ASP A 153 12.06 12.79 -25.69
CA ASP A 153 12.94 13.52 -26.61
C ASP A 153 13.60 12.63 -27.69
N GLY A 154 12.93 11.54 -28.08
CA GLY A 154 13.44 10.59 -29.09
C GLY A 154 14.63 9.75 -28.62
N LEU A 155 14.91 9.70 -27.31
CA LEU A 155 15.94 8.84 -26.76
C LEU A 155 15.55 7.35 -26.89
N PRO A 156 16.53 6.45 -27.01
CA PRO A 156 16.25 5.03 -27.19
C PRO A 156 15.74 4.39 -25.90
N CYS A 157 14.94 3.34 -26.09
CA CYS A 157 14.61 2.38 -25.04
C CYS A 157 14.54 0.98 -25.60
N THR A 158 15.07 0.03 -24.83
CA THR A 158 14.86 -1.39 -25.02
C THR A 158 14.39 -1.98 -23.69
N PRO A 159 13.25 -2.70 -23.63
CA PRO A 159 12.84 -3.44 -22.44
C PRO A 159 13.96 -4.35 -21.94
N GLN A 160 14.18 -4.39 -20.63
CA GLN A 160 15.23 -5.19 -19.99
C GLN A 160 14.65 -6.37 -19.21
N ASP A 161 15.49 -7.35 -18.88
CA ASP A 161 15.18 -8.48 -17.99
C ASP A 161 16.25 -8.56 -16.88
N PRO A 162 15.90 -8.42 -15.59
CA PRO A 162 14.55 -8.19 -15.07
C PRO A 162 13.97 -6.83 -15.49
N TRP A 163 12.64 -6.76 -15.58
CA TRP A 163 11.88 -5.62 -16.11
C TRP A 163 12.23 -4.29 -15.44
N VAL A 164 12.54 -4.30 -14.14
CA VAL A 164 12.94 -3.11 -13.36
C VAL A 164 14.17 -2.39 -13.93
N LEU A 165 15.06 -3.09 -14.63
CA LEU A 165 16.23 -2.45 -15.26
C LEU A 165 15.82 -1.52 -16.42
N THR A 166 14.57 -1.60 -16.89
CA THR A 166 14.02 -0.69 -17.88
C THR A 166 13.90 0.74 -17.35
N TYR A 167 13.77 0.94 -16.02
CA TYR A 167 13.80 2.28 -15.41
C TYR A 167 15.08 3.07 -15.73
N LEU A 168 16.19 2.37 -16.00
CA LEU A 168 17.49 2.97 -16.30
C LEU A 168 17.69 3.28 -17.79
N GLN A 169 16.71 2.97 -18.65
CA GLN A 169 16.81 3.26 -20.08
C GLN A 169 16.74 4.77 -20.35
N PRO A 170 17.49 5.30 -21.34
CA PRO A 170 17.55 6.74 -21.62
C PRO A 170 16.18 7.41 -21.83
N ALA A 171 15.26 6.76 -22.57
CA ALA A 171 13.92 7.29 -22.79
C ALA A 171 13.11 7.43 -21.49
N ILE A 172 13.23 6.44 -20.59
CA ILE A 172 12.50 6.42 -19.32
C ILE A 172 13.02 7.50 -18.38
N LEU A 173 14.33 7.59 -18.21
CA LEU A 173 14.96 8.67 -17.43
C LEU A 173 14.51 10.05 -17.95
N ARG A 174 14.45 10.23 -19.27
CA ARG A 174 14.00 11.50 -19.87
C ARG A 174 12.51 11.76 -19.68
N ALA A 175 11.65 10.76 -19.77
CA ALA A 175 10.22 10.92 -19.51
C ALA A 175 9.99 11.43 -18.08
N TYR A 176 10.66 10.82 -17.09
CA TYR A 176 10.63 11.29 -15.71
C TYR A 176 11.24 12.68 -15.54
N ASP A 177 12.39 12.96 -16.13
CA ASP A 177 13.00 14.30 -16.07
C ASP A 177 12.09 15.39 -16.65
N ASN A 178 11.37 15.09 -17.73
CA ASN A 178 10.39 16.01 -18.30
C ASN A 178 9.17 16.15 -17.39
N PHE A 179 8.62 15.06 -16.84
CA PHE A 179 7.50 15.13 -15.89
C PHE A 179 7.82 15.96 -14.64
N TRP A 180 8.96 15.69 -14.00
CA TRP A 180 9.45 16.46 -12.86
C TRP A 180 9.92 17.86 -13.22
N ASN A 181 9.91 18.21 -14.51
CA ASN A 181 10.39 19.46 -15.07
C ASN A 181 11.88 19.74 -14.72
N ASN A 182 12.69 18.69 -14.55
CA ASN A 182 14.14 18.77 -14.38
C ASN A 182 14.82 19.43 -15.59
N THR A 183 14.21 19.33 -16.78
CA THR A 183 14.68 19.97 -18.02
C THR A 183 14.26 21.43 -18.14
N GLY A 184 13.33 21.90 -17.29
CA GLY A 184 12.77 23.25 -17.33
C GLY A 184 11.80 23.51 -18.48
N LYS A 185 11.43 22.50 -19.26
CA LYS A 185 10.62 22.64 -20.49
C LYS A 185 9.14 22.29 -20.32
N HIS A 186 8.81 21.47 -19.33
CA HIS A 186 7.49 20.82 -19.20
C HIS A 186 6.83 21.02 -17.83
N PRO A 187 6.72 22.26 -17.32
CA PRO A 187 6.07 22.52 -16.03
C PRO A 187 4.59 22.15 -16.00
N GLU A 188 3.95 21.99 -17.16
CA GLU A 188 2.54 21.64 -17.32
C GLU A 188 2.21 20.21 -16.89
N LEU A 189 3.16 19.26 -16.95
CA LEU A 189 2.87 17.84 -16.71
C LEU A 189 2.41 17.59 -15.26
N MET A 190 3.15 18.10 -14.27
CA MET A 190 2.71 18.03 -12.87
C MET A 190 1.42 18.83 -12.60
N GLN A 191 1.14 19.89 -13.38
CA GLN A 191 -0.10 20.67 -13.22
C GLN A 191 -1.30 19.88 -13.72
N ARG A 192 -1.16 19.19 -14.86
CA ARG A 192 -2.18 18.30 -15.41
C ARG A 192 -2.45 17.13 -14.48
N TYR A 193 -1.41 16.50 -13.97
CA TYR A 193 -1.54 15.41 -13.00
C TYR A 193 -2.31 15.83 -11.75
N ALA A 194 -2.01 17.01 -11.18
CA ALA A 194 -2.76 17.54 -10.04
C ALA A 194 -4.22 17.89 -10.38
N ALA A 195 -4.48 18.42 -11.59
CA ALA A 195 -5.84 18.71 -12.06
C ALA A 195 -6.66 17.43 -12.28
N MET A 196 -6.03 16.39 -12.83
CA MET A 196 -6.61 15.06 -12.99
C MET A 196 -6.98 14.47 -11.62
N TRP A 197 -6.08 14.54 -10.63
CA TRP A 197 -6.39 14.09 -9.27
C TRP A 197 -7.54 14.87 -8.64
N GLN A 198 -7.61 16.19 -8.86
CA GLN A 198 -8.76 16.99 -8.43
C GLN A 198 -10.06 16.50 -9.09
N HIS A 199 -10.02 16.09 -10.36
CA HIS A 199 -11.18 15.54 -11.05
C HIS A 199 -11.63 14.18 -10.47
N VAL A 200 -10.68 13.26 -10.24
CA VAL A 200 -10.93 11.97 -9.57
C VAL A 200 -11.51 12.20 -8.17
N ALA A 201 -10.88 13.05 -7.35
CA ALA A 201 -11.36 13.35 -6.01
C ALA A 201 -12.79 13.90 -6.02
N LYS A 202 -13.10 14.83 -6.95
CA LYS A 202 -14.47 15.36 -7.10
C LYS A 202 -15.50 14.25 -7.37
N ARG A 203 -15.15 13.23 -8.16
CA ARG A 203 -16.03 12.10 -8.51
C ARG A 203 -16.31 11.18 -7.32
N PHE A 204 -15.34 11.02 -6.41
CA PHE A 204 -15.39 10.03 -5.33
C PHE A 204 -15.51 10.61 -3.92
N ALA A 205 -15.43 11.94 -3.74
CA ALA A 205 -15.43 12.62 -2.44
C ALA A 205 -16.62 12.25 -1.52
N LYS A 206 -17.73 11.78 -2.10
CA LYS A 206 -18.94 11.43 -1.37
C LYS A 206 -19.25 9.94 -1.36
N ASP A 207 -18.37 9.10 -1.90
CA ASP A 207 -18.56 7.65 -1.84
C ASP A 207 -18.00 7.13 -0.51
N PRO A 208 -18.84 6.61 0.41
CA PRO A 208 -18.39 6.21 1.74
C PRO A 208 -17.44 5.00 1.75
N ALA A 209 -17.33 4.28 0.64
CA ALA A 209 -16.34 3.21 0.52
C ALA A 209 -14.94 3.74 0.18
N VAL A 210 -14.82 4.90 -0.46
CA VAL A 210 -13.51 5.46 -0.79
C VAL A 210 -12.91 6.07 0.46
N LEU A 211 -11.88 5.41 1.00
CA LEU A 211 -11.15 5.88 2.17
C LEU A 211 -10.14 6.97 1.78
N GLY A 212 -9.55 6.87 0.59
CA GLY A 212 -8.52 7.80 0.18
C GLY A 212 -7.89 7.58 -1.18
N TYR A 213 -6.85 8.37 -1.42
CA TYR A 213 -6.16 8.54 -2.70
C TYR A 213 -4.66 8.30 -2.51
N ASP A 214 -4.12 7.28 -3.16
CA ASP A 214 -2.69 6.98 -3.20
C ASP A 214 -2.05 7.62 -4.43
N LEU A 215 -1.29 8.69 -4.16
CA LEU A 215 -1.09 9.76 -5.14
C LEU A 215 -0.26 9.36 -6.36
N MET A 216 0.66 8.43 -6.20
CA MET A 216 1.52 7.93 -7.27
C MET A 216 2.20 6.65 -6.80
N ASN A 217 1.95 5.56 -7.51
CA ASN A 217 2.67 4.31 -7.31
C ASN A 217 4.16 4.48 -7.58
N GLU A 218 4.99 4.03 -6.66
CA GLU A 218 6.45 3.91 -6.77
C GLU A 218 7.14 5.08 -7.50
N PRO A 219 7.07 6.31 -6.95
CA PRO A 219 7.69 7.47 -7.58
C PRO A 219 9.17 7.23 -7.86
N PHE A 220 9.61 7.54 -9.08
CA PHE A 220 11.00 7.45 -9.50
C PHE A 220 11.50 8.80 -10.01
N GLY A 221 12.64 9.27 -9.50
CA GLY A 221 13.07 10.64 -9.77
C GLY A 221 13.79 10.89 -11.10
N GLY A 222 13.91 9.88 -11.97
CA GLY A 222 14.67 9.99 -13.22
C GLY A 222 16.15 10.20 -12.93
N THR A 223 16.74 11.31 -13.39
CA THR A 223 18.16 11.60 -13.11
C THR A 223 18.43 12.21 -11.73
N ARG A 224 17.39 12.56 -10.97
CA ARG A 224 17.48 12.97 -9.57
C ARG A 224 17.02 11.81 -8.71
N GLN A 225 17.76 11.45 -7.67
CA GLN A 225 17.47 10.27 -6.86
C GLN A 225 17.65 10.59 -5.37
N PHE A 226 17.01 9.79 -4.53
CA PHE A 226 17.07 9.83 -3.07
C PHE A 226 16.67 11.23 -2.54
N GLY A 227 17.41 11.74 -1.55
CA GLY A 227 17.14 13.06 -0.96
C GLY A 227 17.20 14.25 -1.94
N PHE A 228 17.83 14.10 -3.11
CA PHE A 228 17.82 15.13 -4.16
C PHE A 228 16.54 15.12 -4.99
N PHE A 229 15.71 14.09 -4.87
CA PHE A 229 14.41 13.98 -5.49
C PHE A 229 13.28 14.13 -4.45
N GLU A 230 13.28 13.32 -3.40
CA GLU A 230 12.15 13.24 -2.48
C GLU A 230 11.83 14.59 -1.79
N GLY A 231 12.87 15.27 -1.29
CA GLY A 231 12.74 16.55 -0.61
C GLY A 231 12.37 17.70 -1.54
N PRO A 232 13.21 18.04 -2.54
CA PRO A 232 13.02 19.24 -3.34
C PRO A 232 12.02 19.09 -4.51
N ILE A 233 11.63 17.87 -4.90
CA ILE A 233 10.77 17.63 -6.07
C ILE A 233 9.49 16.90 -5.67
N LEU A 234 9.60 15.69 -5.11
CA LEU A 234 8.45 14.85 -4.81
C LEU A 234 7.54 15.46 -3.74
N THR A 235 8.12 15.99 -2.65
CA THR A 235 7.33 16.63 -1.58
C THR A 235 6.53 17.85 -2.09
N PRO A 236 7.12 18.83 -2.82
CA PRO A 236 6.35 19.90 -3.44
C PRO A 236 5.29 19.42 -4.44
N PHE A 237 5.57 18.35 -5.17
CA PHE A 237 4.59 17.74 -6.06
C PHE A 237 3.39 17.20 -5.28
N TYR A 238 3.61 16.42 -4.21
CA TYR A 238 2.52 15.96 -3.35
C TYR A 238 1.74 17.10 -2.72
N GLN A 239 2.42 18.17 -2.28
CA GLN A 239 1.72 19.37 -1.78
C GLN A 239 0.77 19.95 -2.83
N ARG A 240 1.21 20.05 -4.09
CA ARG A 240 0.37 20.55 -5.19
C ARG A 240 -0.85 19.67 -5.41
N VAL A 241 -0.69 18.35 -5.38
CA VAL A 241 -1.79 17.40 -5.58
C VAL A 241 -2.77 17.44 -4.41
N VAL A 242 -2.27 17.45 -3.17
CA VAL A 242 -3.10 17.60 -1.96
C VAL A 242 -3.89 18.90 -2.00
N ASP A 243 -3.26 20.03 -2.32
CA ASP A 243 -3.94 21.33 -2.44
C ASP A 243 -5.05 21.30 -3.51
N ALA A 244 -4.85 20.54 -4.60
CA ALA A 244 -5.84 20.37 -5.65
C ALA A 244 -7.03 19.50 -5.19
N ILE A 245 -6.75 18.33 -4.59
CA ILE A 245 -7.76 17.43 -4.00
C ILE A 245 -8.59 18.17 -2.95
N ARG A 246 -7.95 18.94 -2.05
CA ARG A 246 -8.63 19.66 -0.97
C ARG A 246 -9.52 20.81 -1.43
N LYS A 247 -9.53 21.17 -2.71
CA LYS A 247 -10.54 22.08 -3.28
C LYS A 247 -11.91 21.43 -3.40
N VAL A 248 -11.97 20.10 -3.49
CA VAL A 248 -13.20 19.35 -3.79
C VAL A 248 -13.54 18.27 -2.77
N ASP A 249 -12.56 17.81 -1.99
CA ASP A 249 -12.71 16.77 -0.96
C ASP A 249 -11.94 17.17 0.31
N ARG A 250 -12.60 17.25 1.47
CA ARG A 250 -11.98 17.64 2.74
C ARG A 250 -11.77 16.49 3.73
N ASP A 251 -12.25 15.30 3.39
CA ASP A 251 -12.44 14.23 4.36
C ASP A 251 -11.64 12.98 4.02
N ASN A 252 -11.50 12.62 2.75
CA ASN A 252 -10.77 11.40 2.39
C ASN A 252 -9.27 11.51 2.68
N TRP A 253 -8.66 10.40 3.09
CA TRP A 253 -7.24 10.29 3.34
C TRP A 253 -6.42 10.45 2.04
N VAL A 254 -5.22 11.00 2.16
CA VAL A 254 -4.27 11.07 1.05
C VAL A 254 -3.02 10.30 1.43
N PHE A 255 -2.69 9.29 0.64
CA PHE A 255 -1.56 8.40 0.82
C PHE A 255 -0.40 8.91 -0.04
N VAL A 256 0.78 9.06 0.57
CA VAL A 256 2.00 9.52 -0.09
C VAL A 256 3.06 8.43 0.04
N GLU A 257 3.66 8.07 -1.08
CA GLU A 257 4.73 7.09 -1.13
C GLU A 257 6.10 7.78 -1.10
N PRO A 258 7.12 7.19 -0.44
CA PRO A 258 8.50 7.59 -0.67
C PRO A 258 8.95 7.20 -2.08
N GLU A 259 10.14 7.61 -2.50
CA GLU A 259 10.74 7.00 -3.69
C GLU A 259 10.95 5.49 -3.46
N ALA A 260 10.52 4.66 -4.43
CA ALA A 260 10.57 3.21 -4.29
C ALA A 260 12.01 2.68 -4.23
N LEU A 261 12.89 3.20 -5.09
CA LEU A 261 14.29 2.79 -5.15
C LEU A 261 14.99 3.08 -3.81
N GLY A 262 15.43 2.03 -3.13
CA GLY A 262 16.06 2.11 -1.83
C GLY A 262 15.07 1.97 -0.68
N SER A 263 13.96 2.73 -0.67
CA SER A 263 12.99 2.67 0.43
C SER A 263 12.33 1.29 0.54
N ASN A 264 12.03 0.65 -0.59
CA ASN A 264 11.46 -0.70 -0.65
C ASN A 264 12.38 -1.74 0.00
N GLU A 265 13.70 -1.54 -0.07
CA GLU A 265 14.73 -2.37 0.55
C GLU A 265 15.11 -1.93 1.98
N GLY A 266 14.45 -0.89 2.50
CA GLY A 266 14.63 -0.40 3.86
C GLY A 266 15.59 0.79 4.02
N ALA A 267 15.97 1.48 2.94
CA ALA A 267 16.69 2.76 3.05
C ALA A 267 15.83 3.83 3.75
N GLU A 268 16.47 4.93 4.16
CA GLU A 268 15.76 6.07 4.76
C GLU A 268 15.09 6.91 3.67
N SER A 269 13.83 7.32 3.91
CA SER A 269 13.16 8.29 3.06
C SER A 269 13.38 9.72 3.56
N SER A 270 13.67 10.60 2.61
CA SER A 270 13.84 12.04 2.76
C SER A 270 12.57 12.83 2.44
N ILE A 271 11.43 12.18 2.19
CA ILE A 271 10.14 12.86 1.98
C ILE A 271 9.85 13.78 3.16
N ALA A 272 9.47 15.03 2.92
CA ALA A 272 9.18 16.01 3.98
C ALA A 272 7.68 16.05 4.32
N PRO A 273 7.28 16.67 5.44
CA PRO A 273 5.87 16.79 5.78
C PRO A 273 5.06 17.52 4.70
N VAL A 274 4.02 16.86 4.19
CA VAL A 274 3.01 17.46 3.30
C VAL A 274 1.92 18.08 4.17
N LYS A 275 1.60 19.34 3.93
CA LYS A 275 0.60 20.08 4.71
C LYS A 275 -0.79 19.77 4.16
N ASP A 276 -1.67 19.29 5.03
CA ASP A 276 -3.09 19.16 4.70
C ASP A 276 -3.84 20.45 5.06
N PRO A 277 -4.39 21.19 4.08
CA PRO A 277 -5.16 22.41 4.33
C PRO A 277 -6.56 22.15 4.92
N ARG A 278 -6.95 20.90 5.23
CA ARG A 278 -8.20 20.61 5.93
C ARG A 278 -8.19 21.16 7.37
N PRO A 279 -9.36 21.52 7.93
CA PRO A 279 -9.46 21.83 9.35
C PRO A 279 -9.20 20.59 10.22
N GLY A 280 -8.57 20.80 11.37
CA GLY A 280 -8.35 19.73 12.36
C GLY A 280 -7.13 18.86 12.05
N THR A 281 -7.25 17.56 12.35
CA THR A 281 -6.15 16.60 12.19
C THR A 281 -5.85 16.38 10.70
N PRO A 282 -4.58 16.43 10.26
CA PRO A 282 -4.22 16.10 8.88
C PRO A 282 -4.65 14.66 8.50
N HIS A 283 -5.16 14.49 7.29
CA HIS A 283 -5.48 13.18 6.73
C HIS A 283 -4.45 12.80 5.66
N ILE A 284 -3.18 12.72 6.08
CA ILE A 284 -2.04 12.27 5.25
C ILE A 284 -1.53 10.94 5.82
N VAL A 285 -1.30 9.95 4.97
CA VAL A 285 -0.77 8.63 5.34
C VAL A 285 0.56 8.41 4.61
N LEU A 286 1.57 7.90 5.30
CA LEU A 286 2.78 7.39 4.63
C LEU A 286 2.49 5.96 4.13
N ALA A 287 2.63 5.73 2.83
CA ALA A 287 2.31 4.47 2.17
C ALA A 287 3.55 3.82 1.52
N PRO A 288 4.54 3.32 2.29
CA PRO A 288 5.71 2.69 1.70
C PRO A 288 5.38 1.28 1.19
N HIS A 289 6.22 0.76 0.29
CA HIS A 289 6.22 -0.65 -0.09
C HIS A 289 7.37 -1.41 0.59
N PHE A 290 7.36 -2.73 0.46
CA PHE A 290 8.43 -3.59 0.97
C PHE A 290 8.72 -4.77 0.04
N TYR A 291 9.83 -4.66 -0.69
CA TYR A 291 10.33 -5.66 -1.65
C TYR A 291 11.83 -5.91 -1.45
N PRO A 292 12.23 -6.60 -0.38
CA PRO A 292 13.65 -6.79 -0.08
C PRO A 292 14.29 -7.80 -1.05
N GLY A 293 15.53 -7.55 -1.45
CA GLY A 293 16.36 -8.52 -2.17
C GLY A 293 15.84 -8.97 -3.54
N GLY A 294 14.90 -8.23 -4.15
CA GLY A 294 14.28 -8.60 -5.42
C GLY A 294 13.49 -9.90 -5.35
N VAL A 295 12.86 -10.20 -4.22
CA VAL A 295 12.02 -11.41 -4.03
C VAL A 295 10.85 -11.47 -5.00
N ASP A 296 10.32 -10.30 -5.38
CA ASP A 296 9.31 -10.08 -6.42
C ASP A 296 9.84 -10.39 -7.83
N LEU A 297 11.15 -10.27 -8.03
CA LEU A 297 11.85 -10.57 -9.29
C LEU A 297 12.34 -12.03 -9.36
N GLY A 298 11.78 -12.91 -8.53
CA GLY A 298 12.15 -14.33 -8.48
C GLY A 298 13.32 -14.65 -7.55
N GLY A 299 13.70 -13.72 -6.67
CA GLY A 299 14.65 -13.96 -5.59
C GLY A 299 14.17 -15.06 -4.63
N ALA A 300 15.11 -15.77 -3.98
CA ALA A 300 14.80 -16.82 -3.01
C ALA A 300 15.00 -16.35 -1.57
N TYR A 301 14.19 -16.87 -0.65
CA TYR A 301 14.27 -16.57 0.78
C TYR A 301 14.82 -17.76 1.57
N SER A 302 16.07 -18.12 1.31
CA SER A 302 16.71 -19.30 1.92
C SER A 302 18.22 -19.14 2.05
N GLY A 303 18.86 -19.92 2.91
CA GLY A 303 20.32 -19.90 3.07
C GLY A 303 20.88 -18.48 3.34
N ALA A 304 21.93 -18.10 2.61
CA ALA A 304 22.59 -16.81 2.80
C ALA A 304 21.73 -15.60 2.36
N THR A 305 20.86 -15.74 1.34
CA THR A 305 20.01 -14.63 0.90
C THR A 305 18.98 -14.26 1.96
N LYS A 306 18.49 -15.24 2.75
CA LYS A 306 17.63 -15.00 3.91
C LYS A 306 18.27 -14.05 4.92
N LEU A 307 19.57 -14.17 5.19
CA LEU A 307 20.28 -13.29 6.13
C LEU A 307 20.35 -11.85 5.63
N LEU A 308 20.60 -11.64 4.33
CA LEU A 308 20.63 -10.30 3.74
C LEU A 308 19.25 -9.64 3.77
N ILE A 309 18.21 -10.40 3.42
CA ILE A 309 16.82 -9.93 3.46
C ILE A 309 16.39 -9.63 4.91
N GLN A 310 16.81 -10.43 5.89
CA GLN A 310 16.58 -10.15 7.31
C GLN A 310 17.25 -8.84 7.78
N ALA A 311 18.41 -8.48 7.23
CA ALA A 311 18.99 -7.16 7.48
C ALA A 311 18.13 -6.03 6.87
N GLN A 312 17.56 -6.23 5.68
CA GLN A 312 16.64 -5.27 5.05
C GLN A 312 15.32 -5.14 5.83
N PHE A 313 14.76 -6.23 6.37
CA PHE A 313 13.67 -6.19 7.34
C PHE A 313 14.00 -5.30 8.54
N ALA A 314 15.17 -5.49 9.14
CA ALA A 314 15.60 -4.71 10.30
C ALA A 314 15.77 -3.21 9.98
N LEU A 315 16.33 -2.90 8.80
CA LEU A 315 16.45 -1.52 8.32
C LEU A 315 15.09 -0.89 8.06
N TRP A 316 14.19 -1.59 7.36
CA TRP A 316 12.86 -1.10 7.04
C TRP A 316 12.03 -0.87 8.32
N LYS A 317 12.02 -1.83 9.27
CA LYS A 317 11.37 -1.70 10.59
C LYS A 317 11.88 -0.53 11.41
N ARG A 318 13.13 -0.09 11.16
CA ARG A 318 13.70 1.10 11.81
C ARG A 318 13.31 2.37 11.07
N ASN A 319 13.51 2.40 9.77
CA ASN A 319 13.54 3.62 8.97
C ASN A 319 12.13 4.10 8.58
N MET A 320 11.22 3.21 8.17
CA MET A 320 9.88 3.62 7.76
C MET A 320 9.03 4.14 8.94
N PRO A 321 9.00 3.48 10.11
CA PRO A 321 8.35 4.07 11.29
C PRO A 321 8.99 5.39 11.74
N ALA A 322 10.31 5.57 11.55
CA ALA A 322 10.97 6.84 11.86
C ALA A 322 10.52 7.95 10.89
N ALA A 323 10.37 7.64 9.60
CA ALA A 323 9.78 8.55 8.63
C ALA A 323 8.33 8.91 9.00
N ALA A 324 7.48 7.93 9.30
CA ALA A 324 6.09 8.17 9.73
C ALA A 324 6.00 9.11 10.95
N ARG A 325 6.85 8.91 11.96
CA ARG A 325 6.94 9.81 13.12
C ARG A 325 7.39 11.22 12.74
N ARG A 326 8.38 11.35 11.85
CA ARG A 326 8.89 12.65 11.36
C ARG A 326 7.81 13.41 10.57
N LEU A 327 6.95 12.70 9.86
CA LEU A 327 5.82 13.25 9.11
C LEU A 327 4.59 13.51 9.99
N ASN A 328 4.55 12.97 11.21
CA ASN A 328 3.37 12.90 12.05
C ASN A 328 2.16 12.30 11.30
N ALA A 329 2.40 11.19 10.59
CA ALA A 329 1.41 10.51 9.77
C ALA A 329 1.26 9.05 10.21
N PRO A 330 0.05 8.45 10.14
CA PRO A 330 -0.08 7.01 10.14
C PRO A 330 0.72 6.37 9.00
N MET A 331 0.98 5.08 9.14
CA MET A 331 1.68 4.28 8.15
C MET A 331 0.82 3.09 7.72
N TRP A 332 0.84 2.78 6.44
CA TRP A 332 0.14 1.64 5.85
C TRP A 332 0.98 1.05 4.72
N LEU A 333 1.21 -0.26 4.71
CA LEU A 333 2.08 -0.92 3.73
C LEU A 333 1.33 -1.10 2.40
N GLY A 334 1.60 -0.25 1.41
CA GLY A 334 0.84 -0.18 0.14
C GLY A 334 1.03 -1.42 -0.74
N GLU A 335 2.23 -1.99 -0.72
CA GLU A 335 2.54 -3.24 -1.40
C GLU A 335 3.58 -4.07 -0.65
N VAL A 336 3.36 -5.39 -0.70
CA VAL A 336 4.27 -6.42 -0.20
C VAL A 336 3.90 -7.75 -0.85
N GLY A 337 4.87 -8.65 -1.03
CA GLY A 337 4.62 -9.98 -1.58
C GLY A 337 5.50 -10.25 -2.79
N GLY A 338 4.89 -10.68 -3.90
CA GLY A 338 5.58 -10.91 -5.18
C GLY A 338 6.41 -12.20 -5.29
N MET A 339 6.75 -12.86 -4.19
CA MET A 339 7.42 -14.17 -4.25
C MET A 339 6.44 -15.24 -4.76
N GLY A 340 6.86 -16.09 -5.70
CA GLY A 340 6.03 -17.21 -6.16
C GLY A 340 5.84 -18.29 -5.08
N GLN A 341 4.65 -18.89 -4.99
CA GLN A 341 4.31 -19.87 -3.93
C GLN A 341 5.22 -21.10 -3.86
N ASP A 342 5.83 -21.48 -5.00
CA ASP A 342 6.74 -22.60 -5.11
C ASP A 342 8.21 -22.21 -4.87
N ALA A 343 8.48 -20.92 -4.64
CA ALA A 343 9.84 -20.44 -4.39
C ALA A 343 10.35 -20.89 -3.01
N PRO A 344 11.64 -21.27 -2.89
CA PRO A 344 12.21 -21.63 -1.60
C PRO A 344 12.10 -20.48 -0.60
N GLY A 345 11.36 -20.74 0.49
CA GLY A 345 11.13 -19.78 1.57
C GLY A 345 9.91 -18.88 1.42
N ALA A 346 9.02 -19.11 0.45
CA ALA A 346 7.81 -18.29 0.26
C ALA A 346 6.92 -18.20 1.52
N ALA A 347 6.72 -19.33 2.21
CA ALA A 347 5.95 -19.36 3.45
C ALA A 347 6.64 -18.59 4.59
N ASP A 348 7.95 -18.80 4.76
CA ASP A 348 8.76 -18.10 5.77
C ASP A 348 8.77 -16.59 5.52
N PHE A 349 9.03 -16.16 4.29
CA PHE A 349 9.04 -14.75 3.91
C PHE A 349 7.68 -14.11 4.20
N THR A 350 6.60 -14.80 3.82
CA THR A 350 5.23 -14.32 4.05
C THR A 350 4.91 -14.22 5.54
N GLY A 351 5.30 -15.23 6.32
CA GLY A 351 5.16 -15.20 7.77
C GLY A 351 5.95 -14.06 8.42
N ASP A 352 7.17 -13.81 7.96
CA ASP A 352 8.06 -12.80 8.54
C ASP A 352 7.55 -11.36 8.29
N TRP A 353 7.05 -11.04 7.08
CA TRP A 353 6.46 -9.71 6.85
C TRP A 353 5.09 -9.54 7.50
N LEU A 354 4.27 -10.59 7.63
CA LEU A 354 3.04 -10.54 8.41
C LEU A 354 3.35 -10.25 9.88
N SER A 355 4.34 -10.95 10.44
CA SER A 355 4.82 -10.68 11.81
C SER A 355 5.36 -9.27 11.97
N MET A 356 6.05 -8.74 10.96
CA MET A 356 6.50 -7.34 10.95
C MET A 356 5.32 -6.37 10.99
N ALA A 357 4.28 -6.59 10.20
CA ALA A 357 3.09 -5.73 10.17
C ALA A 357 2.34 -5.77 11.51
N ASP A 358 2.17 -6.96 12.10
CA ASP A 358 1.57 -7.15 13.43
C ASP A 358 2.37 -6.43 14.53
N ASP A 359 3.70 -6.58 14.53
CA ASP A 359 4.60 -5.91 15.49
C ASP A 359 4.50 -4.38 15.44
N LEU A 360 4.31 -3.84 14.23
CA LEU A 360 4.19 -2.40 13.99
C LEU A 360 2.75 -1.89 14.17
N GLY A 361 1.77 -2.79 14.24
CA GLY A 361 0.35 -2.44 14.31
C GLY A 361 -0.17 -1.72 13.06
N ILE A 362 0.37 -2.05 11.89
CA ILE A 362 0.01 -1.43 10.60
C ILE A 362 -0.80 -2.38 9.73
N GLY A 363 -1.66 -1.80 8.89
CA GLY A 363 -2.29 -2.53 7.79
C GLY A 363 -1.35 -2.70 6.60
N TRP A 364 -1.79 -3.48 5.62
CA TRP A 364 -1.08 -3.82 4.39
C TRP A 364 -2.02 -4.11 3.23
N SER A 365 -1.52 -3.96 2.01
CA SER A 365 -2.13 -4.48 0.79
C SER A 365 -1.18 -5.43 0.06
N TYR A 366 -1.57 -6.69 -0.07
CA TYR A 366 -0.74 -7.72 -0.71
C TYR A 366 -0.73 -7.56 -2.23
N TRP A 367 0.44 -7.66 -2.85
CA TRP A 367 0.57 -7.71 -4.31
C TRP A 367 0.62 -9.18 -4.78
N SER A 368 -0.45 -9.70 -5.41
CA SER A 368 -1.74 -9.06 -5.75
C SER A 368 -2.88 -10.10 -5.80
N ASN A 369 -4.07 -9.71 -6.26
CA ASN A 369 -5.14 -10.66 -6.55
C ASN A 369 -5.11 -11.26 -7.95
N ASP A 370 -4.12 -10.95 -8.80
CA ASP A 370 -4.00 -11.51 -10.14
C ASP A 370 -3.82 -13.04 -10.09
N PRO A 371 -4.56 -13.82 -10.89
CA PRO A 371 -4.42 -15.28 -10.91
C PRO A 371 -3.01 -15.70 -11.34
N GLY A 372 -2.32 -16.50 -10.52
CA GLY A 372 -0.95 -16.90 -10.82
C GLY A 372 -0.20 -17.50 -9.64
N SER A 373 1.08 -17.79 -9.84
CA SER A 373 1.95 -18.35 -8.78
C SER A 373 2.23 -17.36 -7.65
N VAL A 374 2.07 -16.05 -7.89
CA VAL A 374 2.26 -14.97 -6.91
C VAL A 374 0.94 -14.47 -6.32
N GLY A 375 -0.21 -14.80 -6.92
CA GLY A 375 -1.50 -14.31 -6.47
C GLY A 375 -2.11 -15.13 -5.34
N VAL A 376 -3.20 -14.64 -4.75
CA VAL A 376 -4.01 -15.40 -3.77
C VAL A 376 -4.77 -16.57 -4.40
N THR A 377 -5.01 -16.52 -5.71
CA THR A 377 -5.60 -17.61 -6.50
C THR A 377 -4.65 -18.05 -7.60
N ASP A 378 -4.58 -19.35 -7.88
CA ASP A 378 -3.82 -19.89 -9.01
C ASP A 378 -4.58 -19.64 -10.34
N GLY A 379 -3.95 -19.97 -11.47
CA GLY A 379 -4.59 -19.84 -12.80
C GLY A 379 -5.80 -20.76 -13.04
N LYS A 380 -6.17 -21.60 -12.07
CA LYS A 380 -7.37 -22.46 -12.08
C LYS A 380 -8.42 -21.99 -11.07
N GLY A 381 -8.17 -20.89 -10.35
CA GLY A 381 -9.05 -20.35 -9.31
C GLY A 381 -8.93 -21.04 -7.94
N ASN A 382 -7.93 -21.89 -7.72
CA ASN A 382 -7.72 -22.50 -6.40
C ASN A 382 -6.94 -21.55 -5.48
N PRO A 383 -7.21 -21.56 -4.15
CA PRO A 383 -6.42 -20.82 -3.18
C PRO A 383 -4.94 -21.25 -3.16
N THR A 384 -4.04 -20.27 -3.27
CA THR A 384 -2.59 -20.50 -3.19
C THR A 384 -2.12 -20.61 -1.72
N LEU A 385 -0.82 -20.77 -1.53
CA LEU A 385 -0.18 -20.58 -0.23
C LEU A 385 -0.57 -19.24 0.42
N PHE A 386 -0.62 -18.16 -0.36
CA PHE A 386 -0.84 -16.81 0.15
C PHE A 386 -2.27 -16.63 0.66
N ALA A 387 -3.29 -17.11 -0.05
CA ALA A 387 -4.67 -17.10 0.47
C ALA A 387 -4.76 -17.73 1.88
N LYS A 388 -4.06 -18.84 2.12
CA LYS A 388 -4.06 -19.53 3.42
C LYS A 388 -3.32 -18.75 4.50
N LEU A 389 -2.22 -18.10 4.16
CA LEU A 389 -1.41 -17.34 5.11
C LEU A 389 -2.02 -15.98 5.45
N LEU A 390 -2.69 -15.34 4.49
CA LEU A 390 -3.31 -14.03 4.66
C LEU A 390 -4.66 -14.10 5.41
N ALA A 391 -5.39 -15.21 5.28
CA ALA A 391 -6.68 -15.43 5.96
C ALA A 391 -6.52 -15.65 7.49
N ARG A 392 -6.26 -14.58 8.23
CA ARG A 392 -5.95 -14.60 9.67
C ARG A 392 -6.95 -13.74 10.45
N PRO A 393 -7.44 -14.18 11.63
CA PRO A 393 -8.23 -13.35 12.52
C PRO A 393 -7.52 -12.06 12.91
N TYR A 394 -8.24 -10.94 12.85
CA TYR A 394 -7.74 -9.63 13.25
C TYR A 394 -8.90 -8.67 13.56
N ALA A 395 -8.60 -7.58 14.25
CA ALA A 395 -9.53 -6.47 14.43
C ALA A 395 -9.51 -5.57 13.19
N ARG A 396 -10.64 -5.47 12.48
CA ARG A 396 -10.83 -4.62 11.30
C ARG A 396 -10.91 -3.14 11.68
N ALA A 397 -11.66 -2.86 12.74
CA ALA A 397 -11.87 -1.53 13.29
C ALA A 397 -11.91 -1.61 14.81
N ILE A 398 -11.22 -0.73 15.52
CA ILE A 398 -11.11 -0.74 16.98
C ILE A 398 -11.75 0.53 17.53
N ALA A 399 -12.75 0.39 18.40
CA ALA A 399 -13.46 1.49 19.05
C ALA A 399 -12.64 2.12 20.18
N GLY A 400 -11.43 2.60 19.85
CA GLY A 400 -10.52 3.24 20.78
C GLY A 400 -9.08 3.27 20.28
N THR A 401 -8.15 3.44 21.23
CA THR A 401 -6.71 3.40 20.96
C THR A 401 -6.20 1.97 21.13
N PRO A 402 -5.68 1.32 20.07
CA PRO A 402 -5.16 -0.04 20.17
C PRO A 402 -4.01 -0.12 21.17
N VAL A 403 -3.97 -1.23 21.93
CA VAL A 403 -2.89 -1.55 22.87
C VAL A 403 -2.17 -2.81 22.45
N LYS A 404 -2.94 -3.84 22.06
CA LYS A 404 -2.38 -5.12 21.64
C LYS A 404 -3.35 -5.81 20.68
N MET A 405 -2.79 -6.45 19.66
CA MET A 405 -3.46 -7.46 18.86
C MET A 405 -2.52 -8.65 18.75
N SER A 406 -3.00 -9.86 19.03
CA SER A 406 -2.19 -11.07 18.86
C SER A 406 -3.07 -12.26 18.53
N TYR A 407 -2.66 -13.04 17.53
CA TYR A 407 -3.31 -14.29 17.16
C TYR A 407 -2.33 -15.46 17.28
N SER A 408 -2.59 -16.36 18.23
CA SER A 408 -1.80 -17.57 18.43
C SER A 408 -2.68 -18.71 18.95
N SER A 409 -2.34 -19.96 18.60
CA SER A 409 -3.08 -21.15 19.06
C SER A 409 -4.61 -21.03 18.88
N ASN A 410 -5.04 -20.55 17.70
CA ASN A 410 -6.44 -20.30 17.35
C ASN A 410 -7.18 -19.31 18.27
N THR A 411 -6.44 -18.48 19.01
CA THR A 411 -6.99 -17.49 19.92
C THR A 411 -6.55 -16.10 19.49
N LEU A 412 -7.50 -15.24 19.16
CA LEU A 412 -7.26 -13.82 18.92
C LEU A 412 -7.49 -13.05 20.22
N THR A 413 -6.53 -12.22 20.62
CA THR A 413 -6.69 -11.26 21.71
C THR A 413 -6.57 -9.85 21.16
N VAL A 414 -7.55 -9.00 21.46
CA VAL A 414 -7.58 -7.59 21.06
C VAL A 414 -7.77 -6.75 22.31
N SER A 415 -6.86 -5.83 22.58
CA SER A 415 -6.92 -4.90 23.71
C SER A 415 -6.84 -3.46 23.24
N TRP A 416 -7.66 -2.59 23.81
CA TRP A 416 -7.68 -1.16 23.50
C TRP A 416 -8.07 -0.31 24.71
N ARG A 417 -7.72 0.97 24.67
CA ARG A 417 -8.18 1.99 25.64
C ARG A 417 -9.32 2.80 25.05
N ASN A 418 -10.25 3.20 25.90
CA ASN A 418 -11.33 4.11 25.50
C ASN A 418 -10.75 5.44 24.99
N LYS A 419 -11.36 5.96 23.93
CA LYS A 419 -10.98 7.23 23.29
C LYS A 419 -12.23 8.09 23.13
N ALA A 420 -12.16 9.33 23.62
CA ALA A 420 -13.28 10.26 23.53
C ALA A 420 -13.65 10.56 22.07
N GLY A 421 -14.95 10.70 21.80
CA GLY A 421 -15.48 10.97 20.46
C GLY A 421 -15.56 9.74 19.55
N VAL A 422 -15.08 8.57 19.98
CA VAL A 422 -15.23 7.32 19.22
C VAL A 422 -16.60 6.70 19.46
N SER A 423 -17.20 6.18 18.40
CA SER A 423 -18.50 5.50 18.45
C SER A 423 -18.46 4.18 17.68
N GLY A 424 -19.54 3.39 17.79
CA GLY A 424 -19.65 2.08 17.13
C GLY A 424 -18.93 0.93 17.84
N PRO A 425 -19.03 -0.29 17.29
CA PRO A 425 -18.35 -1.46 17.83
C PRO A 425 -16.89 -1.55 17.36
N THR A 426 -16.08 -2.24 18.16
CA THR A 426 -14.88 -2.92 17.63
C THR A 426 -15.34 -4.07 16.72
N GLU A 427 -14.82 -4.13 15.50
CA GLU A 427 -15.12 -5.17 14.52
C GLU A 427 -13.93 -6.12 14.36
N ILE A 428 -14.20 -7.41 14.40
CA ILE A 428 -13.20 -8.48 14.31
C ILE A 428 -13.63 -9.44 13.21
N TRP A 429 -12.72 -9.74 12.26
CA TRP A 429 -12.94 -10.87 11.36
C TRP A 429 -12.46 -12.16 12.02
N PHE A 430 -13.25 -13.22 11.89
CA PHE A 430 -12.92 -14.56 12.40
C PHE A 430 -13.44 -15.63 11.45
N PRO A 431 -12.66 -16.67 11.07
CA PRO A 431 -13.03 -17.58 9.97
C PRO A 431 -14.18 -18.54 10.29
N SER A 432 -14.60 -18.64 11.55
CA SER A 432 -15.68 -19.51 12.03
C SER A 432 -16.56 -18.78 13.03
N THR A 433 -17.68 -19.39 13.40
CA THR A 433 -18.52 -18.87 14.50
C THR A 433 -17.67 -18.70 15.77
N PRO A 434 -17.55 -17.49 16.34
CA PRO A 434 -16.65 -17.24 17.45
C PRO A 434 -17.30 -17.45 18.81
N LYS A 435 -16.52 -17.90 19.79
CA LYS A 435 -16.77 -17.69 21.22
C LYS A 435 -15.98 -16.48 21.68
N VAL A 436 -16.62 -15.65 22.51
CA VAL A 436 -16.11 -14.33 22.88
C VAL A 436 -16.12 -14.18 24.39
N ALA A 437 -14.96 -13.84 24.95
CA ALA A 437 -14.82 -13.40 26.34
C ALA A 437 -14.33 -11.95 26.36
N SER A 438 -14.80 -11.17 27.33
CA SER A 438 -14.37 -9.78 27.55
C SER A 438 -13.96 -9.58 29.01
N THR A 439 -13.01 -8.68 29.25
CA THR A 439 -12.67 -8.20 30.59
C THR A 439 -13.69 -7.23 31.16
N ASP A 440 -14.63 -6.73 30.35
CA ASP A 440 -15.68 -5.83 30.83
C ASP A 440 -16.67 -6.55 31.76
N PRO A 441 -17.26 -5.85 32.75
CA PRO A 441 -18.22 -6.44 33.68
C PRO A 441 -19.39 -7.11 32.96
N ALA A 442 -19.82 -8.27 33.46
CA ALA A 442 -20.94 -9.02 32.90
C ALA A 442 -22.20 -8.14 32.78
N GLY A 443 -22.86 -8.20 31.62
CA GLY A 443 -24.04 -7.38 31.31
C GLY A 443 -23.76 -5.91 31.01
N LYS A 444 -22.48 -5.49 30.93
CA LYS A 444 -22.08 -4.12 30.54
C LYS A 444 -21.48 -4.01 29.15
N TRP A 445 -21.24 -5.14 28.50
CA TRP A 445 -20.80 -5.23 27.12
C TRP A 445 -21.73 -6.18 26.34
N ARG A 446 -21.70 -6.10 25.02
CA ARG A 446 -22.45 -7.01 24.14
C ARG A 446 -21.68 -7.31 22.87
N SER A 447 -22.02 -8.41 22.21
CA SER A 447 -21.49 -8.75 20.89
C SER A 447 -22.60 -9.18 19.92
N SER A 448 -22.29 -9.14 18.63
CA SER A 448 -23.15 -9.62 17.55
C SER A 448 -22.30 -10.25 16.46
N TRP A 449 -22.76 -11.35 15.88
CA TRP A 449 -22.04 -12.11 14.87
C TRP A 449 -22.77 -12.05 13.52
N ASP A 450 -22.09 -11.57 12.49
CA ASP A 450 -22.52 -11.62 11.11
C ASP A 450 -21.90 -12.84 10.43
N ALA A 451 -22.67 -13.92 10.33
CA ALA A 451 -22.23 -15.18 9.73
C ALA A 451 -22.00 -15.11 8.21
N ASN A 452 -22.52 -14.10 7.52
CA ASN A 452 -22.30 -13.95 6.07
C ASN A 452 -20.96 -13.30 5.79
N ARG A 453 -20.60 -12.27 6.57
CA ARG A 453 -19.34 -11.54 6.41
C ARG A 453 -18.21 -12.03 7.31
N HIS A 454 -18.50 -12.98 8.20
CA HIS A 454 -17.55 -13.47 9.20
C HIS A 454 -17.03 -12.35 10.13
N VAL A 455 -17.92 -11.43 10.53
CA VAL A 455 -17.57 -10.27 11.35
C VAL A 455 -18.27 -10.32 12.70
N LEU A 456 -17.46 -10.27 13.76
CA LEU A 456 -17.87 -10.08 15.14
C LEU A 456 -17.84 -8.58 15.48
N SER A 457 -18.97 -8.02 15.87
CA SER A 457 -19.06 -6.68 16.46
C SER A 457 -19.08 -6.77 17.98
N VAL A 458 -18.25 -5.99 18.66
CA VAL A 458 -18.19 -5.90 20.14
C VAL A 458 -18.41 -4.45 20.59
N TRP A 459 -19.42 -4.24 21.43
CA TRP A 459 -19.65 -2.98 22.14
C TRP A 459 -19.20 -3.16 23.59
N ALA A 460 -18.12 -2.48 23.95
CA ALA A 460 -17.54 -2.47 25.30
C ALA A 460 -18.30 -1.54 26.27
N ASP A 461 -18.07 -1.68 27.59
CA ASP A 461 -18.63 -0.73 28.58
C ASP A 461 -17.90 0.62 28.43
N PRO A 462 -18.58 1.71 28.05
CA PRO A 462 -17.93 3.01 27.88
C PRO A 462 -17.31 3.59 29.17
N ARG A 463 -17.59 2.99 30.34
CA ARG A 463 -17.05 3.41 31.64
C ARG A 463 -15.79 2.65 32.06
N THR A 464 -15.47 1.53 31.43
CA THR A 464 -14.19 0.84 31.67
C THR A 464 -13.09 1.57 30.92
N ALA A 465 -11.92 1.81 31.51
CA ALA A 465 -10.85 2.57 30.85
C ALA A 465 -10.14 1.78 29.73
N ALA A 466 -10.09 0.45 29.86
CA ALA A 466 -9.41 -0.44 28.94
C ALA A 466 -10.20 -1.75 28.80
N HIS A 467 -10.18 -2.30 27.60
CA HIS A 467 -10.92 -3.49 27.23
C HIS A 467 -9.96 -4.52 26.67
N THR A 468 -10.24 -5.79 26.96
CA THR A 468 -9.61 -6.91 26.28
C THR A 468 -10.68 -7.91 25.91
N VAL A 469 -10.69 -8.30 24.64
CA VAL A 469 -11.55 -9.35 24.12
C VAL A 469 -10.68 -10.51 23.67
N THR A 470 -11.07 -11.71 24.08
CA THR A 470 -10.49 -12.97 23.63
C THR A 470 -11.51 -13.68 22.76
N VAL A 471 -11.11 -14.04 21.54
CA VAL A 471 -11.95 -14.71 20.55
C VAL A 471 -11.34 -16.07 20.21
N THR A 472 -12.15 -17.12 20.31
CA THR A 472 -11.78 -18.51 19.99
C THR A 472 -12.85 -19.13 19.08
N PRO A 473 -12.58 -20.29 18.45
CA PRO A 473 -13.61 -21.05 17.73
C PRO A 473 -14.75 -21.57 18.61
#